data_AF-A0A920CUI9-F1
#
_entry.id   AF-A0A920CUI9-F1
#
_cell.length_a   1.000
_cell.length_b   1.000
_cell.length_c   1.000
_cell.angle_alpha   90.00
_cell.angle_beta   90.00
_cell.angle_gamma   90.00
#
_symmetry.space_group_name_H-M   'P 1'
#
loop_
_entity.id
_entity.type
_entity.pdbx_description
1 polymer ?
#
loop_
_entity_poly.entity_id
_entity_poly.type
_entity_poly.pdbx_seq_one_letter_code
_entity_poly.pdbx_strand_id
1 'polypeptide(L)'
;MSEDITLRSCRYETKGVWDCKYQRIYNSVPAIRPVPAKMPMIDQNCYIMNENPHGLQKAIFHLKEKQLDLQVIYGDDRDNNLPFDFTRPMHAQDVFNKDISLHLQEVVTYAAWQDENTLRLTLFYIETPYTVTYTIIFKNELIDFQFNINVSLNIPEYTAIGELMNVQSRS
;
A
#
# COMPACT_ATOMS: atom_id res chain seq x y z
N MET A 1 35.15 25.33 9.97
CA MET A 1 35.76 24.72 11.16
C MET A 1 34.64 24.39 12.15
N SER A 2 34.56 23.09 12.45
CA SER A 2 33.84 22.38 13.52
C SER A 2 32.37 22.69 13.81
N GLU A 3 31.59 21.64 13.58
CA GLU A 3 30.26 21.34 14.10
C GLU A 3 30.26 21.23 15.63
N ASP A 4 29.12 21.56 16.23
CA ASP A 4 28.73 21.07 17.56
C ASP A 4 27.22 20.83 17.56
N ILE A 5 26.83 19.59 17.25
CA ILE A 5 25.44 19.13 17.27
C ILE A 5 25.13 18.70 18.70
N THR A 6 24.43 19.55 19.43
CA THR A 6 23.96 19.22 20.78
C THR A 6 22.74 18.32 20.68
N LEU A 7 22.95 17.03 20.93
CA LEU A 7 21.92 16.03 21.24
C LEU A 7 21.09 16.52 22.43
N ARG A 8 19.89 17.08 22.17
CA ARG A 8 18.93 17.42 23.22
C ARG A 8 18.18 16.18 23.67
N SER A 9 18.44 15.83 24.92
CA SER A 9 17.89 14.74 25.73
C SER A 9 16.37 14.59 25.65
N CYS A 10 15.92 13.36 25.43
CA CYS A 10 14.57 12.90 25.75
C CYS A 10 14.29 13.09 27.26
N ARG A 11 13.25 13.86 27.60
CA ARG A 11 12.67 13.86 28.95
C ARG A 11 11.59 12.78 29.02
N TYR A 12 11.74 11.91 30.02
CA TYR A 12 10.83 10.83 30.37
C TYR A 12 9.72 11.37 31.29
N GLU A 13 8.49 11.42 30.79
CA GLU A 13 7.26 11.48 31.61
C GLU A 13 6.23 10.53 31.00
N THR A 14 6.12 9.32 31.57
CA THR A 14 4.96 8.40 31.62
C THR A 14 3.99 8.30 30.42
N LYS A 15 4.48 8.45 29.18
CA LYS A 15 3.80 8.11 27.91
C LYS A 15 4.73 7.39 26.90
N GLY A 16 5.90 6.94 27.36
CA GLY A 16 7.10 6.76 26.55
C GLY A 16 7.28 5.47 25.74
N VAL A 17 6.26 4.62 25.57
CA VAL A 17 6.38 3.43 24.68
C VAL A 17 5.48 3.55 23.46
N TRP A 18 4.34 4.23 23.59
CA TRP A 18 3.41 4.45 22.49
C TRP A 18 3.95 5.46 21.48
N ASP A 19 4.60 6.53 21.93
CA ASP A 19 5.05 7.62 21.05
C ASP A 19 6.20 7.19 20.10
N CYS A 20 7.19 6.46 20.60
CA CYS A 20 8.38 6.09 19.81
C CYS A 20 8.08 5.12 18.67
N LYS A 21 7.10 4.21 18.86
CA LYS A 21 6.73 3.18 17.88
C LYS A 21 6.10 3.81 16.64
N TYR A 22 5.16 4.72 16.83
CA TYR A 22 4.52 5.45 15.73
C TYR A 22 5.47 6.50 15.12
N GLN A 23 6.32 7.14 15.91
CA GLN A 23 7.26 8.15 15.40
C GLN A 23 8.26 7.58 14.40
N ARG A 24 8.69 6.32 14.55
CA ARG A 24 9.51 5.63 13.55
C ARG A 24 8.75 5.39 12.25
N ILE A 25 7.46 5.05 12.34
CA ILE A 25 6.58 4.85 11.17
C ILE A 25 6.35 6.18 10.45
N TYR A 26 5.99 7.25 11.16
CA TYR A 26 5.82 8.58 10.57
C TYR A 26 7.09 9.12 9.89
N ASN A 27 8.27 8.85 10.45
CA ASN A 27 9.55 9.19 9.80
C ASN A 27 9.84 8.35 8.55
N SER A 28 9.18 7.20 8.41
CA SER A 28 9.31 6.28 7.27
C SER A 28 8.23 6.51 6.21
N VAL A 29 7.15 7.23 6.54
CA VAL A 29 6.14 7.64 5.57
C VAL A 29 6.79 8.58 4.55
N PRO A 30 6.72 8.27 3.24
CA PRO A 30 7.25 9.14 2.21
C PRO A 30 6.61 10.54 2.27
N ALA A 31 7.39 11.57 1.93
CA ALA A 31 6.86 12.92 1.82
C ALA A 31 5.66 12.96 0.85
N ILE A 32 4.61 13.70 1.24
CA ILE A 32 3.40 13.90 0.41
C ILE A 32 3.80 14.46 -0.94
N ARG A 33 3.40 13.76 -2.00
CA ARG A 33 3.57 14.21 -3.37
C ARG A 33 2.27 14.81 -3.88
N PRO A 34 2.33 15.89 -4.68
CA PRO A 34 1.14 16.37 -5.35
C PRO A 34 0.60 15.29 -6.28
N VAL A 35 -0.73 15.15 -6.32
CA VAL A 35 -1.39 14.31 -7.31
C VAL A 35 -1.18 14.93 -8.70
N PRO A 36 -0.71 14.18 -9.71
CA PRO A 36 -0.53 14.68 -11.07
C PRO A 36 -1.82 15.28 -11.63
N ALA A 37 -1.70 16.35 -12.42
CA ALA A 37 -2.85 16.98 -13.06
C ALA A 37 -3.49 16.09 -14.14
N LYS A 38 -2.71 15.18 -14.72
CA LYS A 38 -3.14 14.14 -15.63
C LYS A 38 -2.79 12.80 -15.02
N MET A 39 -3.82 12.01 -14.74
CA MET A 39 -3.69 10.64 -14.27
C MET A 39 -4.76 9.80 -14.99
N PRO A 40 -4.52 8.50 -15.18
CA PRO A 40 -5.54 7.58 -15.68
C PRO A 40 -6.82 7.67 -14.85
N MET A 41 -7.98 7.56 -15.50
CA MET A 41 -9.23 7.35 -14.78
C MET A 41 -9.21 5.91 -14.25
N ILE A 42 -9.08 5.77 -12.93
CA ILE A 42 -8.98 4.46 -12.26
C ILE A 42 -10.21 4.11 -11.44
N ASP A 43 -11.14 5.05 -11.23
CA ASP A 43 -12.33 4.78 -10.41
C ASP A 43 -13.20 3.70 -11.05
N GLN A 44 -13.56 2.70 -10.25
CA GLN A 44 -14.35 1.52 -10.63
C GLN A 44 -13.66 0.58 -11.63
N ASN A 45 -12.37 0.77 -11.92
CA ASN A 45 -11.65 -0.15 -12.78
C ASN A 45 -11.37 -1.46 -12.05
N CYS A 46 -11.71 -2.57 -12.70
CA CYS A 46 -11.41 -3.93 -12.26
C CYS A 46 -10.41 -4.54 -13.23
N TYR A 47 -9.24 -4.96 -12.74
CA TYR A 47 -8.24 -5.64 -13.54
C TYR A 47 -8.21 -7.12 -13.17
N ILE A 48 -8.29 -7.98 -14.18
CA ILE A 48 -8.10 -9.43 -14.03
C ILE A 48 -6.62 -9.73 -14.18
N MET A 49 -6.04 -10.37 -13.18
CA MET A 49 -4.61 -10.61 -13.12
C MET A 49 -4.26 -11.94 -13.79
N ASN A 50 -3.14 -11.94 -14.53
CA ASN A 50 -2.52 -13.16 -15.01
C ASN A 50 -2.01 -14.02 -13.84
N GLU A 51 -1.72 -15.29 -14.12
CA GLU A 51 -1.14 -16.22 -13.15
C GLU A 51 0.10 -15.60 -12.48
N ASN A 52 0.12 -15.65 -11.16
CA ASN A 52 1.19 -15.09 -10.34
C ASN A 52 1.42 -15.96 -9.10
N PRO A 53 2.61 -15.90 -8.49
CA PRO A 53 2.98 -16.78 -7.38
C PRO A 53 2.08 -16.66 -6.15
N HIS A 54 1.37 -15.54 -6.01
CA HIS A 54 0.49 -15.29 -4.88
C HIS A 54 -0.97 -15.69 -5.15
N GLY A 55 -1.31 -16.02 -6.39
CA GLY A 55 -2.68 -16.35 -6.79
C GLY A 55 -3.63 -15.14 -6.79
N LEU A 56 -3.10 -13.91 -6.91
CA LEU A 56 -3.94 -12.73 -7.05
C LEU A 56 -4.80 -12.87 -8.31
N GLN A 57 -6.12 -12.76 -8.19
CA GLN A 57 -7.05 -12.91 -9.30
C GLN A 57 -7.53 -11.55 -9.83
N LYS A 58 -7.84 -10.61 -8.94
CA LYS A 58 -8.36 -9.29 -9.33
C LYS A 58 -7.83 -8.16 -8.45
N ALA A 59 -7.67 -7.00 -9.06
CA ALA A 59 -7.45 -5.73 -8.38
C ALA A 59 -8.54 -4.74 -8.80
N ILE A 60 -9.32 -4.24 -7.83
CA ILE A 60 -10.42 -3.29 -8.07
C ILE A 60 -10.10 -1.98 -7.36
N PHE A 61 -10.19 -0.88 -8.10
CA PHE A 61 -9.88 0.45 -7.61
C PHE A 61 -11.17 1.25 -7.44
N HIS A 62 -11.40 1.79 -6.25
CA HIS A 62 -12.49 2.73 -5.98
C HIS A 62 -11.90 4.05 -5.52
N LEU A 63 -11.90 5.04 -6.40
CA LEU A 63 -11.28 6.34 -6.15
C LEU A 63 -12.38 7.38 -5.91
N LYS A 64 -12.46 7.89 -4.67
CA LYS A 64 -13.34 8.98 -4.29
C LYS A 64 -12.54 10.17 -3.82
N GLU A 65 -12.48 11.20 -4.67
CA GLU A 65 -11.71 12.43 -4.44
C GLU A 65 -10.22 12.17 -4.16
N LYS A 66 -9.85 12.05 -2.89
CA LYS A 66 -8.48 11.87 -2.39
C LYS A 66 -8.28 10.53 -1.68
N GLN A 67 -9.32 9.70 -1.63
CA GLN A 67 -9.29 8.40 -1.00
C GLN A 67 -9.42 7.31 -2.05
N LEU A 68 -8.58 6.29 -1.93
CA LEU A 68 -8.57 5.13 -2.78
C LEU A 68 -8.80 3.90 -1.92
N ASP A 69 -9.87 3.16 -2.19
CA ASP A 69 -10.04 1.82 -1.69
C ASP A 69 -9.55 0.84 -2.76
N LEU A 70 -8.56 0.01 -2.41
CA LEU A 70 -8.06 -1.07 -3.24
C LEU A 70 -8.60 -2.40 -2.74
N GLN A 71 -9.43 -3.05 -3.53
CA GLN A 71 -9.83 -4.43 -3.28
C GLN A 71 -8.88 -5.39 -4.00
N VAL A 72 -8.28 -6.29 -3.23
CA VAL A 72 -7.34 -7.32 -3.69
C VAL A 72 -8.03 -8.67 -3.49
N ILE A 73 -8.32 -9.39 -4.58
CA ILE A 73 -9.10 -10.63 -4.56
C ILE A 73 -8.20 -11.79 -4.99
N TYR A 74 -7.94 -12.71 -4.06
CA TYR A 74 -7.25 -13.98 -4.26
C TYR A 74 -8.23 -15.15 -4.43
N GLY A 75 -9.49 -14.99 -4.01
CA GLY A 75 -10.51 -16.04 -4.00
C GLY A 75 -10.43 -16.97 -2.79
N ASP A 76 -9.78 -16.52 -1.72
CA ASP A 76 -9.65 -17.21 -0.44
C ASP A 76 -9.70 -16.19 0.72
N ASP A 77 -9.37 -16.63 1.93
CA ASP A 77 -9.44 -15.82 3.15
C ASP A 77 -8.47 -14.61 3.17
N ARG A 78 -7.63 -14.45 2.15
CA ARG A 78 -6.74 -13.29 1.97
C ARG A 78 -7.40 -12.14 1.22
N ASP A 79 -8.62 -12.32 0.71
CA ASP A 79 -9.39 -11.25 0.08
C ASP A 79 -9.48 -10.06 1.04
N ASN A 80 -9.04 -8.89 0.58
CA ASN A 80 -8.99 -7.71 1.43
C ASN A 80 -9.35 -6.42 0.71
N ASN A 81 -9.82 -5.44 1.48
CA ASN A 81 -10.04 -4.07 1.05
C ASN A 81 -9.13 -3.13 1.85
N LEU A 82 -8.22 -2.45 1.15
CA LEU A 82 -7.19 -1.60 1.72
C LEU A 82 -7.52 -0.13 1.42
N PRO A 83 -7.86 0.69 2.43
CA PRO A 83 -8.10 2.11 2.24
C PRO A 83 -6.78 2.87 2.19
N PHE A 84 -6.70 3.89 1.34
CA PHE A 84 -5.57 4.80 1.20
C PHE A 84 -6.04 6.25 1.04
N ASP A 85 -5.18 7.20 1.38
CA ASP A 85 -5.41 8.62 1.18
C ASP A 85 -4.13 9.28 0.62
N PHE A 86 -4.29 10.14 -0.38
CA PHE A 86 -3.17 10.83 -1.04
C PHE A 86 -2.62 12.01 -0.24
N THR A 87 -3.30 12.42 0.82
CA THR A 87 -2.97 13.61 1.62
C THR A 87 -2.51 13.29 3.03
N ARG A 88 -2.80 12.11 3.55
CA ARG A 88 -2.41 11.70 4.90
C ARG A 88 -2.30 10.18 5.03
N PRO A 89 -1.50 9.67 5.97
CA PRO A 89 -1.56 8.27 6.35
C PRO A 89 -2.92 7.90 6.93
N MET A 90 -3.40 6.68 6.65
CA MET A 90 -4.61 6.12 7.24
C MET A 90 -4.27 4.90 8.09
N HIS A 91 -5.05 4.66 9.14
CA HIS A 91 -4.98 3.40 9.89
C HIS A 91 -6.03 2.44 9.32
N ALA A 92 -5.63 1.19 9.12
CA ALA A 92 -6.49 0.12 8.64
C ALA A 92 -6.16 -1.20 9.33
N GLN A 93 -6.92 -2.23 8.99
CA GLN A 93 -6.61 -3.61 9.35
C GLN A 93 -6.25 -4.36 8.07
N ASP A 94 -5.22 -5.20 8.14
CA ASP A 94 -4.81 -6.05 7.03
C ASP A 94 -4.62 -7.48 7.52
N VAL A 95 -4.95 -8.44 6.65
CA VAL A 95 -4.79 -9.86 6.92
C VAL A 95 -3.40 -10.26 6.45
N PHE A 96 -2.48 -10.39 7.40
CA PHE A 96 -1.12 -10.83 7.11
C PHE A 96 -0.99 -12.34 7.32
N ASN A 97 -0.53 -13.05 6.29
CA ASN A 97 -0.22 -14.48 6.41
C ASN A 97 1.20 -14.64 6.94
N LYS A 98 1.32 -15.01 8.23
CA LYS A 98 2.58 -15.35 8.86
C LYS A 98 2.58 -16.82 9.23
N ASP A 99 3.55 -17.57 8.75
CA ASP A 99 3.86 -18.92 9.23
C ASP A 99 2.64 -19.88 9.30
N ILE A 100 1.72 -19.81 8.32
CA ILE A 100 0.52 -20.68 8.17
C ILE A 100 -0.72 -20.20 8.98
N SER A 101 -0.68 -19.01 9.58
CA SER A 101 -1.86 -18.41 10.25
C SER A 101 -2.16 -17.01 9.74
N LEU A 102 -3.44 -16.76 9.48
CA LEU A 102 -3.95 -15.43 9.12
C LEU A 102 -4.08 -14.59 10.38
N HIS A 103 -3.33 -13.50 10.43
CA HIS A 103 -3.37 -12.56 11.54
C HIS A 103 -3.88 -11.22 11.03
N LEU A 104 -5.01 -10.78 11.59
CA LEU A 104 -5.46 -9.40 11.41
C LEU A 104 -4.51 -8.50 12.19
N GLN A 105 -3.85 -7.58 11.49
CA GLN A 105 -2.90 -6.66 12.08
C GLN A 105 -3.24 -5.22 11.73
N GLU A 106 -2.95 -4.31 12.65
CA GLU A 106 -3.06 -2.88 12.39
C GLU A 106 -1.93 -2.44 11.45
N VAL A 107 -2.33 -1.73 10.39
CA VAL A 107 -1.43 -1.16 9.39
C VAL A 107 -1.66 0.34 9.23
N VAL A 108 -0.59 1.06 8.89
CA VAL A 108 -0.68 2.42 8.37
C VAL A 108 -0.52 2.37 6.87
N THR A 109 -1.52 2.85 6.13
CA THR A 109 -1.55 2.87 4.68
C THR A 109 -1.27 4.26 4.13
N TYR A 110 -0.61 4.31 2.99
CA TYR A 110 -0.21 5.55 2.33
C TYR A 110 -0.18 5.40 0.81
N ALA A 111 -0.74 6.37 0.08
CA ALA A 111 -0.71 6.38 -1.39
C ALA A 111 0.05 7.59 -1.92
N ALA A 112 0.85 7.37 -2.96
CA ALA A 112 1.52 8.44 -3.69
C ALA A 112 1.74 8.07 -5.16
N TRP A 113 1.30 8.95 -6.04
CA TRP A 113 1.74 8.96 -7.43
C TRP A 113 3.24 9.28 -7.50
N GLN A 114 3.98 8.45 -8.23
CA GLN A 114 5.40 8.69 -8.52
C GLN A 114 5.59 9.56 -9.75
N ASP A 115 4.70 9.38 -10.72
CA ASP A 115 4.56 10.12 -11.97
C ASP A 115 3.10 10.00 -12.46
N GLU A 116 2.81 10.38 -13.71
CA GLU A 116 1.46 10.38 -14.28
C GLU A 116 0.83 8.99 -14.41
N ASN A 117 1.62 7.91 -14.48
CA ASN A 117 1.15 6.55 -14.72
C ASN A 117 1.55 5.55 -13.63
N THR A 118 2.36 5.95 -12.66
CA THR A 118 2.87 5.06 -11.63
C THR A 118 2.31 5.42 -10.27
N LEU A 119 1.47 4.55 -9.72
CA LEU A 119 0.91 4.66 -8.38
C LEU A 119 1.69 3.75 -7.42
N ARG A 120 2.16 4.30 -6.30
CA ARG A 120 2.75 3.53 -5.21
C ARG A 120 1.84 3.54 -3.99
N LEU A 121 1.52 2.36 -3.50
CA LEU A 121 0.75 2.14 -2.27
C LEU A 121 1.67 1.44 -1.27
N THR A 122 1.74 1.98 -0.06
CA THR A 122 2.64 1.50 1.00
C THR A 122 1.84 1.15 2.25
N LEU A 123 2.12 -0.01 2.83
CA LEU A 123 1.55 -0.46 4.08
C LEU A 123 2.69 -0.65 5.09
N PHE A 124 2.58 -0.01 6.24
CA PHE A 124 3.46 -0.21 7.38
C PHE A 124 2.73 -1.00 8.44
N TYR A 125 3.19 -2.21 8.74
CA TYR A 125 2.65 -2.98 9.85
C TYR A 125 3.13 -2.34 11.15
N ILE A 126 2.22 -2.17 12.11
CA ILE A 126 2.57 -1.55 13.38
C ILE A 126 3.23 -2.59 14.29
N GLU A 127 2.71 -3.81 14.33
CA GLU A 127 3.21 -4.88 15.20
C GLU A 127 4.57 -5.43 14.76
N THR A 128 4.81 -5.48 13.47
CA THR A 128 6.01 -6.01 12.85
C THR A 128 6.67 -4.89 12.04
N PRO A 129 8.01 -4.82 11.93
CA PRO A 129 8.68 -3.76 11.17
C PRO A 129 8.57 -3.97 9.65
N TYR A 130 7.47 -4.55 9.19
CA TYR A 130 7.26 -4.93 7.80
C TYR A 130 6.67 -3.76 7.03
N THR A 131 7.15 -3.61 5.82
CA THR A 131 6.67 -2.63 4.86
C THR A 131 6.36 -3.36 3.57
N VAL A 132 5.08 -3.37 3.21
CA VAL A 132 4.61 -3.87 1.92
C VAL A 132 4.45 -2.68 0.98
N THR A 133 4.93 -2.83 -0.24
CA THR A 133 4.79 -1.84 -1.29
C THR A 133 4.15 -2.46 -2.52
N TYR A 134 2.99 -1.94 -2.91
CA TYR A 134 2.42 -2.17 -4.22
C TYR A 134 2.86 -1.04 -5.16
N THR A 135 3.47 -1.39 -6.29
CA THR A 135 3.75 -0.44 -7.38
C THR A 135 2.91 -0.83 -8.58
N ILE A 136 2.06 0.08 -9.02
CA ILE A 136 1.09 -0.15 -10.09
C ILE A 136 1.42 0.81 -11.22
N ILE A 137 1.77 0.27 -12.38
CA ILE A 137 2.06 1.04 -13.59
C ILE A 137 0.88 0.87 -14.55
N PHE A 138 0.16 1.95 -14.80
CA PHE A 138 -0.99 1.95 -15.69
C PHE A 138 -0.54 2.11 -17.16
N LYS A 139 -1.06 1.25 -18.03
CA LYS A 139 -0.76 1.20 -19.47
C LYS A 139 -2.04 0.97 -20.26
N ASN A 140 -2.81 2.02 -20.51
CA ASN A 140 -4.12 1.96 -21.15
C ASN A 140 -5.06 0.99 -20.41
N GLU A 141 -5.40 -0.14 -21.03
CA GLU A 141 -6.26 -1.19 -20.46
C GLU A 141 -5.46 -2.23 -19.66
N LEU A 142 -4.16 -2.03 -19.46
CA LEU A 142 -3.30 -2.94 -18.70
C LEU A 142 -2.73 -2.27 -17.46
N ILE A 143 -2.38 -3.09 -16.47
CA ILE A 143 -1.52 -2.71 -15.35
C ILE A 143 -0.34 -3.67 -15.22
N ASP A 144 0.83 -3.14 -14.86
CA ASP A 144 1.85 -3.93 -14.20
C ASP A 144 1.65 -3.76 -12.68
N PHE A 145 1.26 -4.83 -11.99
CA PHE A 145 1.06 -4.86 -10.55
C PHE A 145 2.26 -5.53 -9.87
N GLN A 146 3.02 -4.78 -9.11
CA GLN A 146 4.22 -5.26 -8.43
C GLN A 146 4.00 -5.29 -6.93
N PHE A 147 4.38 -6.41 -6.30
CA PHE A 147 4.36 -6.59 -4.85
C PHE A 147 5.79 -6.77 -4.34
N ASN A 148 6.15 -5.97 -3.33
CA ASN A 148 7.46 -6.02 -2.67
C ASN A 148 7.27 -5.97 -1.16
N ILE A 149 8.15 -6.63 -0.40
CA ILE A 149 8.13 -6.60 1.06
C ILE A 149 9.57 -6.49 1.59
N ASN A 150 9.81 -5.58 2.52
CA ASN A 150 11.16 -5.28 3.02
C ASN A 150 11.80 -6.40 3.88
N VAL A 151 11.11 -7.53 4.07
CA VAL A 151 11.57 -8.66 4.87
C VAL A 151 11.43 -9.97 4.10
N SER A 152 12.47 -10.80 4.16
CA SER A 152 12.44 -12.13 3.54
C SER A 152 11.74 -13.11 4.48
N LEU A 153 10.45 -13.34 4.25
CA LEU A 153 9.61 -14.28 5.02
C LEU A 153 9.20 -15.51 4.19
N ASN A 154 9.99 -15.89 3.18
CA ASN A 154 9.59 -16.85 2.13
C ASN A 154 8.33 -16.44 1.34
N ILE A 155 7.92 -15.17 1.44
CA ILE A 155 6.86 -14.58 0.62
C ILE A 155 7.55 -14.04 -0.63
N PRO A 156 7.33 -14.62 -1.83
CA PRO A 156 8.02 -14.19 -3.04
C PRO A 156 7.51 -12.82 -3.50
N GLU A 157 8.42 -11.87 -3.70
CA GLU A 157 8.09 -10.67 -4.45
C GLU A 157 7.66 -11.05 -5.87
N TYR A 158 6.70 -10.32 -6.45
CA TYR A 158 6.20 -10.67 -7.78
C TYR A 158 5.77 -9.45 -8.59
N THR A 159 5.69 -9.66 -9.90
CA THR A 159 5.03 -8.77 -10.85
C THR A 159 3.99 -9.56 -11.62
N ALA A 160 2.78 -9.03 -11.73
CA ALA A 160 1.69 -9.60 -12.49
C ALA A 160 1.12 -8.56 -13.46
N ILE A 161 0.77 -8.99 -14.67
CA ILE A 161 0.03 -8.16 -15.62
C ILE A 161 -1.46 -8.32 -15.31
N GLY A 162 -2.17 -7.20 -15.24
CA GLY A 162 -3.63 -7.18 -15.13
C GLY A 162 -4.26 -6.55 -16.37
N GLU A 163 -5.38 -7.11 -16.82
CA GLU A 163 -6.15 -6.60 -17.96
C GLU A 163 -7.49 -6.03 -17.49
N LEU A 164 -7.85 -4.84 -17.97
CA LEU A 164 -9.07 -4.14 -17.60
C LEU A 164 -10.29 -4.95 -18.04
N MET A 165 -11.14 -5.30 -17.09
CA MET A 165 -12.40 -5.93 -17.35
C MET A 165 -13.38 -4.89 -17.91
N ASN A 166 -13.54 -4.88 -19.23
CA ASN A 166 -14.59 -4.12 -19.88
C ASN A 166 -15.95 -4.73 -19.48
N VAL A 167 -16.63 -4.11 -18.51
CA VAL A 167 -18.04 -4.42 -18.25
C VAL A 167 -18.81 -3.91 -19.46
N GLN A 168 -19.11 -4.79 -20.41
CA GLN A 168 -20.09 -4.49 -21.44
C GLN A 168 -21.39 -4.15 -20.71
N SER A 169 -21.74 -2.86 -20.68
CA SER A 169 -23.05 -2.38 -20.28
C SER A 169 -24.06 -3.09 -21.16
N ARG A 170 -24.73 -4.10 -20.61
CA ARG A 170 -25.95 -4.64 -21.21
C ARG A 170 -26.96 -3.48 -21.19
N SER A 171 -27.12 -2.91 -22.38
CA SER A 171 -28.19 -2.01 -22.82
C SER A 171 -29.56 -2.46 -22.35
#